data_AF-A0A349K946-F1
#
_entry.id   AF-A0A349K946-F1
#
_cell.length_a   1.000
_cell.length_b   1.000
_cell.length_c   1.000
_cell.angle_alpha   90.00
_cell.angle_beta   90.00
_cell.angle_gamma   90.00
#
_symmetry.space_group_name_H-M   'P 1'
#
loop_
_entity.id
_entity.type
_entity.pdbx_description
1 polymer ?
#
loop_
_entity_poly.entity_id
_entity_poly.type
_entity_poly.pdbx_seq_one_letter_code
_entity_poly.pdbx_strand_id
1 'polypeptide(L)'
;MESESYLFTSESVTEGHPDKICDQISDGVLDAMLKLDPRARVACEVSCTTGLVVVMGEITICEGYVDIPGLVRETIKNIGYTDPAYGFDYQTCGVMVAIDEQSSDISEGVSNALETRSKDMSDDEVESLGA
;
A
#
# COMPACT_ATOMS: atom_id res chain seq x y z
N MET A 1 29.69 33.39 -23.80
CA MET A 1 29.76 31.96 -23.48
C MET A 1 28.33 31.48 -23.41
N GLU A 2 27.89 30.70 -24.39
CA GLU A 2 26.61 29.97 -24.23
C GLU A 2 26.81 28.95 -23.11
N SER A 3 25.87 28.88 -22.17
CA SER A 3 25.85 27.85 -21.14
C SER A 3 25.66 26.48 -21.80
N GLU A 4 26.35 25.45 -21.31
CA GLU A 4 26.11 24.07 -21.76
C GLU A 4 24.63 23.72 -21.57
N SER A 5 23.99 23.26 -22.65
CA SER A 5 22.63 22.72 -22.59
C SER A 5 22.71 21.19 -22.51
N TYR A 6 21.85 20.59 -21.70
CA TYR A 6 21.73 19.13 -21.58
C TYR A 6 20.28 18.71 -21.82
N LEU A 7 20.11 17.49 -22.34
CA LEU A 7 18.79 16.91 -22.57
C LEU A 7 18.39 16.09 -21.34
N PHE A 8 17.22 16.38 -20.80
CA PHE A 8 16.57 15.62 -19.73
C PHE A 8 15.20 15.14 -20.21
N THR A 9 14.85 13.90 -19.92
CA THR A 9 13.54 13.34 -20.27
C THR A 9 12.94 12.69 -19.02
N SER A 10 11.63 12.89 -18.85
CA SER A 10 10.82 12.26 -17.82
C SER A 10 9.52 11.77 -18.47
N GLU A 11 8.91 10.76 -17.88
CA GLU A 11 7.61 10.22 -18.28
C GLU A 11 6.66 10.14 -17.10
N SER A 12 5.39 9.93 -17.40
CA SER A 12 4.33 9.75 -16.41
C SER A 12 3.26 8.87 -17.03
N VAL A 13 2.50 8.20 -16.17
CA VAL A 13 1.40 7.31 -16.56
C VAL A 13 0.12 7.76 -15.89
N THR A 14 -1.02 7.38 -16.46
CA THR A 14 -2.33 7.73 -15.91
C THR A 14 -2.67 6.85 -14.70
N GLU A 15 -3.70 7.24 -13.95
CA GLU A 15 -4.29 6.44 -12.87
C GLU A 15 -4.79 5.06 -13.32
N GLY A 16 -5.07 4.89 -14.62
CA GLY A 16 -5.48 3.61 -15.22
C GLY A 16 -4.30 2.72 -15.61
N HIS A 17 -3.05 3.15 -15.46
CA HIS A 17 -1.92 2.27 -15.68
C HIS A 17 -1.95 1.14 -14.63
N PRO A 18 -1.76 -0.15 -14.99
CA PRO A 18 -1.89 -1.26 -14.06
C PRO A 18 -1.05 -1.09 -12.79
N ASP A 19 0.19 -0.62 -12.92
CA ASP A 19 1.04 -0.32 -11.75
C ASP A 19 0.40 0.75 -10.83
N LYS A 20 -0.19 1.81 -11.41
CA LYS A 20 -0.87 2.85 -10.62
C LYS A 20 -2.23 2.39 -10.07
N ILE A 21 -2.88 1.40 -10.68
CA ILE A 21 -4.06 0.76 -10.08
C ILE A 21 -3.63 0.01 -8.81
N CYS A 22 -2.53 -0.75 -8.86
CA CYS A 22 -1.99 -1.43 -7.70
C CYS A 22 -1.67 -0.43 -6.58
N ASP A 23 -0.93 0.64 -6.89
CA ASP A 23 -0.60 1.70 -5.92
C ASP A 23 -1.85 2.27 -5.26
N GLN A 24 -2.88 2.63 -6.05
CA GLN A 24 -4.12 3.21 -5.52
C GLN A 24 -4.92 2.22 -4.66
N ILE A 25 -4.90 0.93 -4.97
CA ILE A 25 -5.56 -0.09 -4.14
C ILE A 25 -4.78 -0.26 -2.84
N SER A 26 -3.45 -0.37 -2.90
CA SER A 26 -2.58 -0.47 -1.72
C SER A 26 -2.80 0.70 -0.77
N ASP A 27 -2.75 1.93 -1.28
CA ASP A 27 -2.99 3.15 -0.49
C ASP A 27 -4.44 3.24 -0.01
N GLY A 28 -5.41 2.78 -0.80
CA GLY A 28 -6.80 2.70 -0.38
C GLY A 28 -7.00 1.78 0.83
N VAL A 29 -6.33 0.63 0.85
CA VAL A 29 -6.33 -0.28 2.01
C VAL A 29 -5.68 0.41 3.22
N LEU A 30 -4.51 1.04 3.05
CA LEU A 30 -3.85 1.81 4.11
C LEU A 30 -4.78 2.88 4.70
N ASP A 31 -5.41 3.69 3.87
CA ASP A 31 -6.36 4.73 4.27
C ASP A 31 -7.55 4.18 5.04
N ALA A 32 -8.10 3.05 4.58
CA ALA A 32 -9.23 2.42 5.24
C ALA A 32 -8.85 1.88 6.64
N MET A 33 -7.66 1.30 6.76
CA MET A 33 -7.14 0.81 8.05
C MET A 33 -6.84 1.96 9.01
N LEU A 34 -6.15 3.02 8.56
CA LEU A 34 -5.79 4.17 9.40
C LEU A 34 -7.00 4.98 9.87
N LYS A 35 -8.10 4.96 9.11
CA LYS A 35 -9.38 5.55 9.55
C LYS A 35 -10.00 4.83 10.74
N LEU A 36 -9.75 3.52 10.88
CA LEU A 36 -10.24 2.70 11.98
C LEU A 36 -9.27 2.70 13.16
N ASP A 37 -7.99 2.52 12.87
CA ASP A 37 -6.91 2.46 13.87
C ASP A 37 -5.73 3.32 13.40
N PRO A 38 -5.53 4.52 13.98
CA PRO A 38 -4.39 5.39 13.64
C PRO A 38 -3.01 4.78 13.93
N ARG A 39 -2.93 3.67 14.67
CA ARG A 39 -1.68 2.94 14.96
C ARG A 39 -1.55 1.66 14.12
N ALA A 40 -2.45 1.45 13.16
CA ALA A 40 -2.38 0.31 12.24
C ALA A 40 -1.04 0.26 11.52
N ARG A 41 -0.48 -0.94 11.39
CA ARG A 41 0.71 -1.21 10.58
C ARG A 41 0.27 -1.95 9.33
N VAL A 42 0.53 -1.37 8.17
CA VAL A 42 0.03 -1.89 6.89
C VAL A 42 1.18 -1.97 5.91
N ALA A 43 1.54 -3.18 5.54
CA ALA A 43 2.37 -3.49 4.37
C ALA A 43 1.47 -4.22 3.37
N CYS A 44 0.77 -3.46 2.51
CA CYS A 44 -0.19 -3.98 1.55
C CYS A 44 0.38 -3.92 0.13
N GLU A 45 0.62 -5.08 -0.44
CA GLU A 45 1.12 -5.26 -1.80
C GLU A 45 -0.02 -5.70 -2.71
N VAL A 46 -0.09 -5.11 -3.91
CA VAL A 46 -1.12 -5.42 -4.88
C VAL A 46 -0.48 -5.77 -6.21
N SER A 47 -0.96 -6.86 -6.81
CA SER A 47 -0.63 -7.23 -8.18
C SER A 47 -1.91 -7.38 -8.97
N CYS A 48 -1.97 -6.79 -10.16
CA CYS A 48 -3.09 -6.90 -11.08
C CYS A 48 -2.68 -7.53 -12.41
N THR A 49 -3.57 -8.34 -12.95
CA THR A 49 -3.46 -8.92 -14.28
C THR A 49 -4.86 -9.13 -14.86
N THR A 50 -4.97 -9.68 -16.07
CA THR A 50 -6.25 -9.84 -16.77
C THR A 50 -7.28 -10.58 -15.92
N GLY A 51 -8.29 -9.85 -15.45
CA GLY A 51 -9.40 -10.38 -14.67
C GLY A 51 -9.05 -10.81 -13.24
N LEU A 52 -7.87 -10.46 -12.72
CA LEU A 52 -7.46 -10.83 -11.36
C LEU A 52 -6.72 -9.69 -10.66
N VAL A 53 -7.11 -9.44 -9.41
CA VAL A 53 -6.37 -8.62 -8.45
C VAL A 53 -5.99 -9.50 -7.28
N VAL A 54 -4.72 -9.50 -6.93
CA VAL A 54 -4.20 -10.17 -5.73
C VAL A 54 -3.75 -9.08 -4.76
N VAL A 55 -4.36 -9.07 -3.57
CA VAL A 55 -3.98 -8.22 -2.45
C VAL A 55 -3.28 -9.11 -1.43
N MET A 56 -2.04 -8.78 -1.10
CA MET A 56 -1.19 -9.58 -0.22
C MET A 56 -0.38 -8.72 0.73
N GLY A 57 0.20 -9.33 1.76
CA GLY A 57 1.14 -8.66 2.66
C GLY A 57 0.77 -8.83 4.13
N GLU A 58 1.26 -7.91 4.95
CA GLU A 58 1.20 -8.01 6.41
C GLU A 58 0.45 -6.82 7.00
N ILE A 59 -0.61 -7.08 7.75
CA ILE A 59 -1.44 -6.03 8.36
C ILE A 59 -1.66 -6.32 9.84
N THR A 60 -1.42 -5.31 10.68
CA THR A 60 -1.75 -5.33 12.11
C THR A 60 -2.69 -4.18 12.42
N ILE A 61 -3.89 -4.50 12.88
CA ILE A 61 -4.87 -3.53 13.40
C ILE A 61 -5.40 -4.02 14.75
N CYS A 62 -5.66 -3.10 15.67
CA CYS A 62 -6.21 -3.45 16.98
C CYS A 62 -7.74 -3.55 16.97
N GLU A 63 -8.40 -2.71 16.16
CA GLU A 63 -9.85 -2.62 16.12
C GLU A 63 -10.37 -2.42 14.69
N GLY A 64 -11.52 -3.05 14.39
CA GLY A 64 -12.23 -2.87 13.13
C GLY A 64 -11.98 -3.97 12.10
N TYR A 65 -12.57 -3.76 10.93
CA TYR A 65 -12.48 -4.66 9.78
C TYR A 65 -12.67 -3.83 8.50
N VAL A 66 -11.89 -4.13 7.47
CA VAL A 66 -12.01 -3.51 6.15
C VAL A 66 -12.43 -4.56 5.14
N ASP A 67 -13.50 -4.29 4.39
CA ASP A 67 -13.91 -5.10 3.25
C ASP A 67 -12.99 -4.80 2.05
N ILE A 68 -11.88 -5.53 1.97
CA ILE A 68 -10.87 -5.36 0.91
C ILE A 68 -11.44 -5.66 -0.49
N PRO A 69 -12.19 -6.75 -0.73
CA PRO A 69 -12.81 -6.98 -2.03
C PRO A 69 -13.74 -5.84 -2.46
N GLY A 70 -14.55 -5.30 -1.56
CA GLY A 70 -15.41 -4.15 -1.83
C GLY A 70 -14.59 -2.90 -2.20
N LEU A 71 -13.53 -2.61 -1.43
CA LEU A 71 -12.64 -1.47 -1.67
C LEU A 71 -11.94 -1.58 -3.02
N VAL A 72 -11.36 -2.73 -3.34
CA VAL A 72 -10.71 -3.00 -4.63
C VAL A 72 -11.65 -2.67 -5.79
N ARG A 73 -12.89 -3.15 -5.72
CA ARG A 73 -13.89 -2.92 -6.78
C ARG A 73 -14.27 -1.46 -6.91
N GLU A 74 -14.46 -0.75 -5.80
CA GLU A 74 -14.80 0.68 -5.85
C GLU A 74 -13.62 1.52 -6.39
N THR A 75 -12.37 1.18 -6.03
CA THR A 75 -11.18 1.83 -6.59
C THR A 75 -11.10 1.64 -8.11
N ILE A 76 -11.25 0.40 -8.61
CA ILE A 76 -11.22 0.09 -10.05
C ILE A 76 -12.34 0.82 -10.80
N LYS A 77 -13.54 0.89 -10.21
CA LYS A 77 -14.68 1.61 -10.77
C LYS A 77 -14.42 3.11 -10.86
N ASN A 78 -13.82 3.71 -9.82
CA ASN A 78 -13.50 5.14 -9.79
C ASN A 78 -12.44 5.53 -10.83
N ILE A 79 -11.47 4.64 -11.09
CA ILE A 79 -10.48 4.78 -12.17
C ILE A 79 -11.15 4.71 -13.56
N GLY A 80 -12.31 4.06 -13.68
CA GLY A 80 -13.14 4.05 -14.89
C GLY A 80 -13.27 2.69 -15.59
N TYR A 81 -12.71 1.61 -15.02
CA TYR A 81 -12.84 0.26 -15.57
C TYR A 81 -14.22 -0.34 -15.28
N THR A 82 -15.20 0.06 -16.08
CA THR A 82 -16.64 -0.21 -15.88
C THR A 82 -17.32 -0.98 -17.02
N ASP A 83 -16.58 -1.28 -18.09
CA ASP A 83 -17.04 -2.05 -19.24
C ASP A 83 -16.01 -3.16 -19.54
N PRO A 84 -16.43 -4.44 -19.59
CA PRO A 84 -15.56 -5.55 -19.99
C PRO A 84 -14.82 -5.34 -21.32
N ALA A 85 -15.35 -4.50 -22.23
CA ALA A 85 -14.71 -4.15 -23.49
C ALA A 85 -13.35 -3.46 -23.31
N TYR A 86 -13.05 -2.89 -22.14
CA TYR A 86 -11.76 -2.28 -21.82
C TYR A 86 -10.67 -3.31 -21.49
N GLY A 87 -11.01 -4.61 -21.42
CA GLY A 87 -10.10 -5.69 -21.07
C GLY A 87 -9.93 -5.91 -19.56
N PHE A 88 -10.55 -5.04 -18.75
CA PHE A 88 -10.60 -5.13 -17.29
C PHE A 88 -11.88 -4.45 -16.79
N ASP A 89 -12.54 -5.04 -15.79
CA ASP A 89 -13.83 -4.56 -15.29
C ASP A 89 -14.00 -4.86 -13.79
N TYR A 90 -14.46 -3.86 -13.04
CA TYR A 90 -14.63 -3.93 -11.59
C TYR A 90 -15.67 -4.95 -11.13
N GLN A 91 -16.67 -5.32 -11.96
CA GLN A 91 -17.70 -6.27 -11.57
C GLN A 91 -17.23 -7.71 -11.75
N THR A 92 -16.49 -7.97 -12.82
CA THR A 92 -16.14 -9.33 -13.26
C THR A 92 -14.74 -9.76 -12.84
N CYS A 93 -13.86 -8.85 -12.41
CA CYS A 93 -12.54 -9.23 -11.92
C CYS A 93 -12.63 -10.10 -10.65
N GLY A 94 -11.79 -11.12 -10.57
CA GLY A 94 -11.53 -11.86 -9.35
C GLY A 94 -10.69 -11.04 -8.39
N VAL A 95 -11.00 -11.11 -7.10
CA VAL A 95 -10.19 -10.51 -6.03
C VAL A 95 -9.74 -11.61 -5.09
N MET A 96 -8.43 -11.79 -4.97
CA MET A 96 -7.79 -12.73 -4.07
C MET A 96 -7.12 -11.94 -2.93
N VAL A 97 -7.39 -12.34 -1.70
CA VAL A 97 -6.82 -11.72 -0.50
C VAL A 97 -5.96 -12.75 0.21
N ALA A 98 -4.68 -12.45 0.38
CA ALA A 98 -3.67 -13.28 1.03
C ALA A 98 -2.87 -12.41 2.02
N ILE A 99 -3.54 -12.00 3.10
CA ILE A 99 -2.98 -11.10 4.12
C ILE A 99 -2.78 -11.88 5.41
N ASP A 100 -1.60 -11.69 6.00
CA ASP A 100 -1.21 -12.24 7.30
C ASP A 100 -0.99 -11.12 8.32
N GLU A 101 -0.87 -11.48 9.60
CA GLU A 101 -0.44 -10.57 10.65
C GLU A 101 1.06 -10.28 10.52
N GLN A 102 1.51 -9.09 10.94
CA GLN A 102 2.92 -8.73 10.89
C GLN A 102 3.76 -9.67 11.76
N SER A 103 4.92 -10.09 11.23
CA SER A 103 5.86 -10.92 11.99
C SER A 103 6.31 -10.23 13.29
N SER A 104 6.39 -10.97 14.39
CA SER A 104 6.87 -10.46 15.68
C SER A 104 8.29 -9.90 15.59
N ASP A 105 9.15 -10.50 14.76
CA ASP A 105 10.54 -10.07 14.60
C ASP A 105 10.62 -8.68 13.94
N ILE A 106 9.75 -8.44 12.94
CA ILE A 106 9.61 -7.15 12.26
C ILE A 106 9.00 -6.14 13.23
N SER A 107 7.95 -6.54 13.96
CA SER A 107 7.27 -5.68 14.90
C SER A 107 8.21 -5.18 16.00
N GLU A 108 9.06 -6.04 16.55
CA GLU A 108 10.09 -5.68 17.52
C GLU A 108 11.15 -4.74 16.95
N GLY A 109 11.61 -5.01 15.72
CA GLY A 109 12.62 -4.18 15.03
C GLY A 109 12.15 -2.75 14.78
N VAL A 110 10.88 -2.57 14.42
CA VAL A 110 10.27 -1.26 14.20
C VAL A 110 9.94 -0.56 15.53
N SER A 111 9.45 -1.30 16.52
CA SER A 111 9.02 -0.70 17.79
C SER A 111 10.17 -0.25 18.68
N ASN A 112 11.35 -0.87 18.53
CA ASN A 112 12.53 -0.55 19.33
C ASN A 112 13.75 -0.44 18.42
N ALA A 113 14.23 0.79 18.24
CA ALA A 113 15.45 1.08 17.51
C ALA A 113 16.66 0.33 18.10
N LEU A 114 17.66 0.04 17.25
CA LEU A 114 18.87 -0.67 17.64
C LEU A 114 19.67 0.12 18.70
N GLU A 115 19.61 1.44 18.58
CA GLU A 115 20.20 2.45 19.46
C GLU A 115 19.59 2.35 20.87
N THR A 116 18.26 2.29 20.96
CA THR A 116 17.51 2.13 22.22
C THR A 116 17.77 0.77 22.86
N ARG A 117 17.96 -0.29 22.06
CA ARG A 117 18.34 -1.64 22.54
C ARG A 117 19.75 -1.69 23.15
N SER A 118 20.62 -0.74 22.80
CA SER A 118 22.07 -0.75 23.13
C SER A 118 22.46 0.06 24.39
N LYS A 119 21.49 0.62 25.13
CA LYS A 119 21.62 1.25 26.48
C LYS A 119 22.26 2.67 26.57
N ASP A 120 22.23 3.50 25.53
CA ASP A 120 22.63 4.92 25.64
C ASP A 120 21.56 5.90 25.09
N MET A 121 20.63 6.34 25.98
CA MET A 121 19.71 7.52 25.88
C MET A 121 18.73 7.55 24.66
N SER A 122 17.61 8.27 24.56
CA SER A 122 16.80 9.21 25.36
C SER A 122 15.33 8.69 25.47
N ASP A 123 14.46 9.32 26.26
CA ASP A 123 13.01 8.98 26.34
C ASP A 123 12.19 9.58 25.17
N ASP A 124 12.84 10.16 24.16
CA ASP A 124 12.13 10.80 23.04
C ASP A 124 11.51 9.73 22.13
N GLU A 125 10.17 9.74 22.02
CA GLU A 125 9.36 8.77 21.27
C GLU A 125 9.74 8.67 19.77
N VAL A 126 10.43 9.69 19.24
CA VAL A 126 10.94 9.69 17.86
C VAL A 126 12.24 8.91 17.74
N GLU A 127 13.11 8.93 18.76
CA GLU A 127 14.39 8.21 18.77
C GLU A 127 14.24 6.72 19.11
N SER A 128 13.05 6.30 19.57
CA SER A 128 12.76 4.90 19.92
C SER A 128 12.29 4.03 18.75
N LEU A 129 11.89 4.63 17.62
CA LEU A 129 11.40 3.91 16.45
C LEU A 129 12.53 3.47 15.51
N GLY A 130 12.55 2.19 15.17
CA GLY A 130 13.46 1.60 14.20
C GLY A 130 13.04 1.86 12.74
N ALA A 131 13.96 1.58 11.81
CA ALA A 131 13.70 1.61 10.37
C ALA A 131 12.87 0.40 9.90
#